data_AF-A0A0E0ITN5-F1
#
_entry.id   AF-A0A0E0ITN5-F1
#
_cell.length_a   1.000
_cell.length_b   1.000
_cell.length_c   1.000
_cell.angle_alpha   90.00
_cell.angle_beta   90.00
_cell.angle_gamma   90.00
#
_symmetry.space_group_name_H-M   'P 1'
#
loop_
_entity.id
_entity.type
_entity.pdbx_description
1 polymer ?
#
loop_
_entity_poly.entity_id
_entity_poly.type
_entity_poly.pdbx_seq_one_letter_code
_entity_poly.pdbx_strand_id
1 'polypeptide(L)'
;MLYSASKSCAANGSKIIVSSRSDKIACFGTTQALRLRFFTQEAYWYFFKVRAFGSIDTEEHPKMASIAMEIATELNRCFMSSGIYNELLKANFNTRFWSTVLTIIREFRKLNISLYANFDGPWEVVESAYAKRVNGMSSEYILILHDYQTCSVPNMLHRCTNSAQSEAEDPQLSFEDFLFGNVRPQGKFKVLGWRSHLPPYYDYMFSCEVLESQHIVARNKRPRKLCT
;
A
#
# COMPACT_ATOMS: atom_id res chain seq x y z
N MET A 1 3.42 -26.06 4.80
CA MET A 1 4.47 -26.19 3.76
C MET A 1 5.70 -25.29 3.97
N LEU A 2 5.62 -24.14 4.66
CA LEU A 2 6.79 -23.24 4.87
C LEU A 2 7.93 -23.82 5.73
N TYR A 3 7.65 -24.73 6.65
CA TYR A 3 8.66 -25.29 7.57
C TYR A 3 9.68 -26.23 6.90
N SER A 4 9.32 -26.87 5.78
CA SER A 4 10.17 -27.88 5.14
C SER A 4 11.26 -27.28 4.25
N ALA A 5 10.94 -26.18 3.54
CA ALA A 5 11.84 -25.58 2.56
C ALA A 5 13.02 -24.81 3.18
N SER A 6 12.90 -24.32 4.42
CA SER A 6 13.98 -23.57 5.09
C SER A 6 15.08 -24.47 5.63
N LYS A 7 14.78 -25.75 5.91
CA LYS A 7 15.70 -26.66 6.60
C LYS A 7 16.86 -27.14 5.71
N SER A 8 16.69 -27.11 4.38
CA SER A 8 17.73 -27.52 3.41
C SER A 8 18.73 -26.42 3.04
N CYS A 9 18.46 -25.16 3.40
CA CYS A 9 19.26 -24.01 2.95
C CYS A 9 19.85 -23.17 4.11
N ALA A 10 19.47 -23.44 5.35
CA ALA A 10 19.96 -22.69 6.51
C ALA A 10 21.23 -23.36 7.06
N ALA A 11 22.35 -22.64 7.06
CA ALA A 11 23.58 -23.08 7.69
C ALA A 11 23.37 -23.31 9.20
N ASN A 12 24.13 -24.25 9.78
CA ASN A 12 24.04 -24.53 11.22
C ASN A 12 24.35 -23.25 12.02
N GLY A 13 23.47 -22.89 12.97
CA GLY A 13 23.55 -21.61 13.70
C GLY A 13 22.72 -20.45 13.11
N SER A 14 22.02 -20.64 11.99
CA SER A 14 21.11 -19.63 11.43
C SER A 14 19.93 -19.34 12.34
N LYS A 15 19.43 -18.09 12.30
CA LYS A 15 18.20 -17.66 12.98
C LYS A 15 17.11 -17.41 11.95
N ILE A 16 15.89 -17.82 12.26
CA ILE A 16 14.70 -17.59 11.42
C ILE A 16 13.79 -16.60 12.14
N ILE A 17 13.37 -15.56 11.45
CA ILE A 17 12.36 -14.61 11.92
C ILE A 17 11.04 -14.97 11.24
N VAL A 18 10.00 -15.18 12.03
CA VAL A 18 8.64 -15.44 11.54
C VAL A 18 7.76 -14.25 11.91
N SER A 19 7.21 -13.58 10.91
CA SER A 19 6.21 -12.51 11.08
C SER A 19 4.83 -13.02 10.70
N SER A 20 3.82 -12.73 11.51
CA SER A 20 2.42 -13.10 11.23
C SER A 20 1.46 -12.13 11.88
N ARG A 21 0.24 -12.04 11.32
CA ARG A 21 -0.89 -11.35 11.94
C ARG A 21 -1.64 -12.20 12.97
N SER A 22 -1.35 -13.50 13.04
CA SER A 22 -2.03 -14.43 13.95
C SER A 22 -1.15 -14.81 15.13
N ASP A 23 -1.65 -14.58 16.35
CA ASP A 23 -1.02 -15.01 17.60
C ASP A 23 -0.84 -16.54 17.68
N LYS A 24 -1.59 -17.31 16.89
CA LYS A 24 -1.45 -18.77 16.80
C LYS A 24 -0.06 -19.21 16.37
N ILE A 25 0.71 -18.35 15.68
CA ILE A 25 2.07 -18.71 15.24
C ILE A 25 3.11 -18.59 16.36
N ALA A 26 2.77 -17.95 17.49
CA ALA A 26 3.70 -17.74 18.59
C ALA A 26 4.21 -19.08 19.18
N CYS A 27 3.44 -20.16 19.05
CA CYS A 27 3.83 -21.50 19.51
C CYS A 27 5.03 -22.09 18.74
N PHE A 28 5.37 -21.56 17.56
CA PHE A 28 6.55 -22.00 16.80
C PHE A 28 7.83 -21.24 17.21
N GLY A 29 7.72 -20.19 18.02
CA GLY A 29 8.84 -19.37 18.44
C GLY A 29 9.69 -20.05 19.52
N THR A 30 11.01 -19.87 19.45
CA THR A 30 11.95 -20.30 20.50
C THR A 30 12.18 -19.21 21.56
N THR A 31 11.58 -18.03 21.39
CA THR A 31 11.67 -16.86 22.28
C THR A 31 10.31 -16.17 22.37
N GLN A 32 10.14 -15.26 23.34
CA GLN A 32 8.93 -14.45 23.45
C GLN A 32 8.64 -13.70 22.14
N ALA A 33 7.39 -13.78 21.67
CA ALA A 33 6.97 -13.10 20.45
C ALA A 33 6.95 -11.58 20.64
N LEU A 34 7.59 -10.87 19.72
CA LEU A 34 7.55 -9.40 19.66
C LEU A 34 6.23 -8.95 19.03
N ARG A 35 5.42 -8.22 19.79
CA ARG A 35 4.16 -7.64 19.30
C ARG A 35 4.40 -6.25 18.75
N LEU A 36 4.30 -6.11 17.44
CA LEU A 36 4.34 -4.80 16.79
C LEU A 36 3.05 -4.03 17.12
N ARG A 37 3.21 -2.79 17.57
CA ARG A 37 2.10 -1.86 17.83
C ARG A 37 2.13 -0.75 16.80
N PHE A 38 0.98 -0.16 16.52
CA PHE A 38 0.93 1.09 15.77
C PHE A 38 1.69 2.19 16.53
N PHE A 39 2.26 3.12 15.78
CA PHE A 39 2.78 4.36 16.35
C PHE A 39 1.68 5.11 17.10
N THR A 40 2.06 5.98 18.03
CA THR A 40 1.12 7.02 18.48
C THR A 40 0.89 8.00 17.32
N GLN A 41 -0.15 8.82 17.41
CA GLN A 41 -0.44 9.79 16.36
C GLN A 41 0.72 10.80 16.20
N GLU A 42 1.36 11.17 17.31
CA GLU A 42 2.48 12.10 17.38
C GLU A 42 3.74 11.48 16.76
N ALA A 43 4.05 10.22 17.10
CA ALA A 43 5.18 9.51 16.53
C ALA A 43 4.99 9.29 15.02
N TYR A 44 3.77 8.98 14.58
CA TYR A 44 3.46 8.87 13.15
C TYR A 44 3.53 10.21 12.43
N TRP A 45 3.03 11.29 13.03
CA TRP A 45 3.20 12.64 12.49
C TRP A 45 4.67 12.99 12.34
N TYR A 46 5.49 12.76 13.37
CA TYR A 46 6.93 13.00 13.30
C TYR A 46 7.59 12.22 12.15
N PHE A 47 7.28 10.92 12.05
CA PHE A 47 7.74 10.08 10.94
C PHE A 47 7.33 10.65 9.58
N PHE A 48 6.05 10.98 9.40
CA PHE A 48 5.52 11.52 8.16
C PHE A 48 6.18 12.85 7.81
N LYS A 49 6.29 13.77 8.78
CA LYS A 49 6.92 15.09 8.63
C LYS A 49 8.37 14.98 8.15
N VAL A 50 9.19 14.19 8.85
CA VAL A 50 10.60 13.99 8.48
C VAL A 50 10.71 13.38 7.08
N ARG A 51 9.82 12.45 6.75
CA ARG A 51 9.81 11.85 5.42
C ARG A 51 9.38 12.85 4.37
N ALA A 52 8.26 13.56 4.50
CA ALA A 52 7.75 14.47 3.48
C ALA A 52 8.66 15.69 3.22
N PHE A 53 9.24 16.28 4.26
CA PHE A 53 10.01 17.53 4.15
C PHE A 53 11.53 17.32 4.10
N GLY A 54 12.04 16.16 4.52
CA GLY A 54 13.48 15.93 4.59
C GLY A 54 14.15 16.93 5.55
N SER A 55 15.11 17.71 5.03
CA SER A 55 15.82 18.76 5.79
C SER A 55 15.18 20.14 5.68
N ILE A 56 14.05 20.29 4.99
CA ILE A 56 13.36 21.56 4.83
C ILE A 56 12.73 21.96 6.17
N ASP A 57 12.94 23.22 6.58
CA ASP A 57 12.26 23.75 7.75
C ASP A 57 10.77 23.96 7.45
N THR A 58 9.93 23.28 8.22
CA THR A 58 8.48 23.39 8.08
C THR A 58 7.93 24.72 8.57
N GLU A 59 8.66 25.44 9.43
CA GLU A 59 8.25 26.76 9.94
C GLU A 59 8.23 27.81 8.82
N GLU A 60 9.08 27.65 7.81
CA GLU A 60 9.08 28.49 6.60
C GLU A 60 7.91 28.18 5.65
N HIS A 61 7.25 27.03 5.84
CA HIS A 61 6.18 26.54 4.97
C HIS A 61 4.91 26.09 5.73
N PRO A 62 4.31 26.98 6.55
CA PRO A 62 3.25 26.60 7.50
C PRO A 62 2.00 26.01 6.82
N LYS A 63 1.64 26.51 5.63
CA LYS A 63 0.51 25.98 4.86
C LYS A 63 0.75 24.53 4.39
N MET A 64 1.95 24.22 3.92
CA MET A 64 2.28 22.84 3.51
C MET A 64 2.38 21.92 4.72
N ALA A 65 2.91 22.41 5.85
CA ALA A 65 2.96 21.65 7.09
C ALA A 65 1.54 21.28 7.57
N SER A 66 0.58 22.20 7.49
CA SER A 66 -0.84 21.92 7.79
C SER A 66 -1.42 20.84 6.88
N ILE A 67 -1.24 20.95 5.57
CA ILE A 67 -1.73 19.96 4.59
C ILE A 67 -1.10 18.59 4.86
N ALA A 68 0.21 18.52 5.13
CA ALA A 68 0.90 17.28 5.46
C ALA A 68 0.34 16.62 6.73
N MET A 69 0.01 17.41 7.75
CA MET A 69 -0.60 16.90 8.97
C MET A 69 -2.00 16.32 8.70
N GLU A 70 -2.79 16.98 7.87
CA GLU A 70 -4.08 16.45 7.41
C GLU A 70 -3.89 15.15 6.63
N ILE A 71 -2.94 15.10 5.68
CA ILE A 71 -2.61 13.87 4.94
C ILE A 71 -2.23 12.75 5.90
N ALA A 72 -1.31 12.99 6.85
CA ALA A 72 -0.91 12.01 7.84
C ALA A 72 -2.11 11.51 8.66
N THR A 73 -3.04 12.39 9.00
CA THR A 73 -4.26 12.04 9.72
C THR A 73 -5.17 11.14 8.88
N GLU A 74 -5.39 11.46 7.61
CA GLU A 74 -6.22 10.63 6.70
C GLU A 74 -5.60 9.24 6.47
N LEU A 75 -4.28 9.16 6.37
CA LEU A 75 -3.52 7.91 6.26
C LEU A 75 -3.45 7.13 7.58
N ASN A 76 -3.86 7.72 8.70
CA ASN A 76 -4.11 7.11 10.01
C ASN A 76 -3.11 6.02 10.45
N ARG A 77 -1.80 6.32 10.38
CA ARG A 77 -0.70 5.42 10.82
C ARG A 77 -0.36 4.27 9.88
N CYS A 78 -0.79 4.33 8.62
CA CYS A 78 -0.36 3.40 7.57
C CYS A 78 1.07 3.68 7.09
N PHE A 79 2.01 2.79 7.43
CA PHE A 79 3.38 2.91 6.90
C PHE A 79 3.47 2.77 5.40
N MET A 80 2.74 1.80 4.82
CA MET A 80 2.78 1.55 3.37
C MET A 80 2.26 2.78 2.61
N SER A 81 1.07 3.27 2.96
CA SER A 81 0.51 4.46 2.31
C SER A 81 1.38 5.70 2.54
N SER A 82 1.96 5.85 3.74
CA SER A 82 2.93 6.93 3.99
C SER A 82 4.13 6.85 3.05
N GLY A 83 4.69 5.65 2.83
CA GLY A 83 5.78 5.43 1.89
C GLY A 83 5.42 5.89 0.48
N ILE A 84 4.26 5.46 -0.01
CA ILE A 84 3.75 5.80 -1.34
C ILE A 84 3.57 7.31 -1.51
N TYR A 85 2.80 7.95 -0.63
CA TYR A 85 2.47 9.37 -0.76
C TYR A 85 3.66 10.28 -0.47
N ASN A 86 4.59 9.90 0.40
CA ASN A 86 5.77 10.74 0.67
C ASN A 86 6.68 10.86 -0.56
N GLU A 87 6.89 9.78 -1.32
CA GLU A 87 7.68 9.87 -2.55
C GLU A 87 7.00 10.79 -3.58
N LEU A 88 5.68 10.68 -3.73
CA LEU A 88 4.90 11.56 -4.61
C LEU A 88 4.96 13.03 -4.19
N LEU A 89 4.78 13.32 -2.90
CA LEU A 89 4.79 14.69 -2.36
C LEU A 89 6.16 15.35 -2.48
N LYS A 90 7.24 14.60 -2.28
CA LYS A 90 8.62 15.07 -2.47
C LYS A 90 8.94 15.44 -3.91
N ALA A 91 8.45 14.63 -4.86
CA ALA A 91 8.69 14.87 -6.28
C ALA A 91 8.09 16.20 -6.76
N ASN A 92 7.07 16.72 -6.05
CA ASN A 92 6.43 17.99 -6.37
C ASN A 92 6.10 18.80 -5.10
N PHE A 93 7.07 19.59 -4.65
CA PHE A 93 6.96 20.46 -3.48
C PHE A 93 6.14 21.72 -3.78
N ASN A 94 4.82 21.56 -3.93
CA ASN A 94 3.90 22.63 -4.26
C ASN A 94 2.60 22.52 -3.45
N THR A 95 2.21 23.62 -2.79
CA THR A 95 1.01 23.67 -1.95
C THR A 95 -0.26 23.20 -2.66
N ARG A 96 -0.47 23.61 -3.92
CA ARG A 96 -1.67 23.24 -4.69
C ARG A 96 -1.66 21.74 -5.01
N PHE A 97 -0.50 21.21 -5.40
CA PHE A 97 -0.34 19.78 -5.63
C PHE A 97 -0.66 18.96 -4.37
N TRP A 98 -0.10 19.36 -3.23
CA TRP A 98 -0.33 18.69 -1.94
C TRP A 98 -1.81 18.74 -1.53
N SER A 99 -2.48 19.88 -1.74
CA SER A 99 -3.93 20.01 -1.53
C SER A 99 -4.72 19.06 -2.45
N THR A 100 -4.32 18.91 -3.72
CA THR A 100 -4.97 17.96 -4.63
C THR A 100 -4.79 16.52 -4.14
N VAL A 101 -3.58 16.13 -3.72
CA VAL A 101 -3.32 14.79 -3.16
C VAL A 101 -4.20 14.53 -1.92
N LEU A 102 -4.30 15.49 -1.00
CA LEU A 102 -5.17 15.39 0.17
C LEU A 102 -6.64 15.16 -0.21
N THR A 103 -7.17 15.90 -1.18
CA THR A 103 -8.53 15.70 -1.67
C THR A 103 -8.74 14.28 -2.21
N ILE A 104 -7.77 13.75 -2.96
CA ILE A 104 -7.85 12.39 -3.52
C ILE A 104 -7.88 11.34 -2.40
N ILE A 105 -7.04 11.49 -1.37
CA ILE A 105 -7.00 10.60 -0.21
C ILE A 105 -8.35 10.63 0.54
N ARG A 106 -8.92 11.83 0.74
CA ARG A 106 -10.22 11.99 1.40
C ARG A 106 -11.35 11.32 0.63
N GLU A 107 -11.41 11.50 -0.68
CA GLU A 107 -12.41 10.84 -1.52
C GLU A 107 -12.24 9.32 -1.52
N PHE A 108 -11.00 8.82 -1.57
CA PHE A 108 -10.72 7.38 -1.41
C PHE A 108 -11.21 6.86 -0.05
N ARG A 109 -10.88 7.54 1.05
CA ARG A 109 -11.29 7.15 2.40
C ARG A 109 -12.81 7.15 2.54
N LYS A 110 -13.47 8.23 2.11
CA LYS A 110 -14.92 8.38 2.14
C LYS A 110 -15.63 7.30 1.32
N LEU A 111 -15.13 6.99 0.13
CA LEU A 111 -15.66 5.92 -0.71
C LEU A 111 -15.58 4.57 0.02
N ASN A 112 -14.40 4.20 0.53
CA ASN A 112 -14.23 2.90 1.17
C ASN A 112 -15.01 2.79 2.49
N ILE A 113 -15.13 3.85 3.29
CA ILE A 113 -16.02 3.85 4.47
C ILE A 113 -17.48 3.59 4.07
N SER A 114 -17.95 4.15 2.96
CA SER A 114 -19.33 3.91 2.50
C SER A 114 -19.58 2.48 1.99
N LEU A 115 -18.52 1.79 1.54
CA LEU A 115 -18.58 0.41 1.05
C LEU A 115 -18.33 -0.62 2.17
N TYR A 116 -17.59 -0.22 3.20
CA TYR A 116 -17.13 -1.05 4.30
C TYR A 116 -17.42 -0.33 5.61
N ALA A 117 -18.48 -0.76 6.32
CA ALA A 117 -18.95 -0.11 7.55
C ALA A 117 -17.86 0.01 8.65
N ASN A 118 -16.87 -0.89 8.65
CA ASN A 118 -15.70 -0.85 9.51
C ASN A 118 -14.45 -0.70 8.61
N PHE A 119 -14.20 0.49 8.08
CA PHE A 119 -12.96 0.82 7.38
C PHE A 119 -12.23 1.90 8.16
N ASP A 120 -11.40 1.49 9.12
CA ASP A 120 -10.61 2.38 9.95
C ASP A 120 -9.38 2.92 9.19
N GLY A 121 -8.99 2.26 8.10
CA GLY A 121 -8.02 2.78 7.14
C GLY A 121 -7.51 1.75 6.12
N PRO A 122 -6.67 2.19 5.16
CA PRO A 122 -6.16 1.38 4.03
C PRO A 122 -5.35 0.12 4.37
N TRP A 123 -5.10 -0.21 5.64
CA TRP A 123 -4.42 -1.44 6.08
C TRP A 123 -5.35 -2.41 6.82
N GLU A 124 -6.63 -2.07 6.97
CA GLU A 124 -7.59 -3.03 7.46
C GLU A 124 -7.71 -4.20 6.48
N VAL A 125 -7.99 -5.40 6.99
CA VAL A 125 -8.06 -6.62 6.18
C VAL A 125 -9.35 -6.60 5.36
N VAL A 126 -9.39 -5.76 4.35
CA VAL A 126 -10.40 -5.78 3.31
C VAL A 126 -9.85 -6.55 2.11
N GLU A 127 -10.72 -7.39 1.54
CA GLU A 127 -10.42 -8.16 0.33
C GLU A 127 -10.09 -7.26 -0.87
N SER A 128 -10.53 -6.00 -0.85
CA SER A 128 -10.23 -5.01 -1.87
C SER A 128 -10.51 -3.58 -1.39
N ALA A 129 -9.93 -2.60 -2.08
CA ALA A 129 -10.26 -1.19 -1.93
C ALA A 129 -10.66 -0.58 -3.27
N TYR A 130 -11.40 0.52 -3.24
CA TYR A 130 -11.88 1.20 -4.44
C TYR A 130 -11.33 2.61 -4.53
N ALA A 131 -10.85 2.99 -5.72
CA ALA A 131 -10.43 4.35 -6.03
C ALA A 131 -11.27 4.92 -7.19
N LYS A 132 -11.58 6.21 -7.12
CA LYS A 132 -12.21 6.94 -8.22
C LYS A 132 -11.13 7.66 -9.03
N ARG A 133 -11.27 7.69 -10.36
CA ARG A 133 -10.36 8.48 -11.22
C ARG A 133 -10.58 9.98 -11.03
N VAL A 134 -9.50 10.73 -10.93
CA VAL A 134 -9.50 12.19 -10.70
C VAL A 134 -10.01 12.96 -11.93
N ASN A 135 -9.61 12.53 -13.14
CA ASN A 135 -9.96 13.20 -14.40
C ASN A 135 -11.17 12.60 -15.14
N GLY A 136 -12.00 11.80 -14.46
CA GLY A 136 -13.13 11.12 -15.08
C GLY A 136 -14.47 11.82 -14.81
N MET A 137 -15.10 12.34 -15.87
CA MET A 137 -16.57 12.41 -15.97
C MET A 137 -17.22 11.00 -15.97
N SER A 138 -16.41 9.93 -15.92
CA SER A 138 -16.88 8.54 -16.01
C SER A 138 -17.27 7.96 -14.65
N SER A 139 -18.30 7.13 -14.69
CA SER A 139 -18.79 6.31 -13.59
C SER A 139 -17.88 5.09 -13.31
N GLU A 140 -16.58 5.19 -13.57
CA GLU A 140 -15.65 4.06 -13.46
C GLU A 140 -14.84 4.17 -12.16
N TYR A 141 -14.61 3.02 -11.54
CA TYR A 141 -13.79 2.86 -10.36
C TYR A 141 -12.66 1.89 -10.64
N ILE A 142 -11.57 2.03 -9.90
CA ILE A 142 -10.48 1.07 -9.91
C ILE A 142 -10.59 0.22 -8.66
N LEU A 143 -10.69 -1.09 -8.86
CA LEU A 143 -10.60 -2.09 -7.81
C LEU A 143 -9.14 -2.39 -7.54
N ILE A 144 -8.72 -2.29 -6.29
CA ILE A 144 -7.39 -2.65 -5.79
C ILE A 144 -7.56 -3.99 -5.06
N LEU A 145 -7.01 -5.06 -5.62
CA LEU A 145 -7.30 -6.44 -5.20
C LEU A 145 -6.27 -7.00 -4.20
N HIS A 146 -4.98 -6.77 -4.44
CA HIS A 146 -3.92 -7.31 -3.59
C HIS A 146 -2.70 -6.41 -3.60
N ASP A 147 -2.13 -6.20 -2.41
CA ASP A 147 -0.76 -5.78 -2.22
C ASP A 147 0.12 -7.04 -2.17
N TYR A 148 1.13 -7.12 -3.01
CA TYR A 148 2.19 -8.11 -2.86
C TYR A 148 3.54 -7.47 -3.08
N GLN A 149 4.53 -8.07 -2.43
CA GLN A 149 5.89 -7.60 -2.44
C GLN A 149 6.71 -8.49 -3.39
N THR A 150 7.46 -7.88 -4.31
CA THR A 150 8.39 -8.57 -5.19
C THR A 150 9.80 -8.06 -4.92
N CYS A 151 10.80 -8.95 -4.91
CA CYS A 151 12.19 -8.50 -4.80
C CYS A 151 12.50 -7.66 -6.04
N SER A 152 12.89 -6.39 -5.85
CA SER A 152 13.59 -5.69 -6.92
C SER A 152 14.87 -6.47 -7.19
N VAL A 153 15.12 -6.84 -8.43
CA VAL A 153 16.34 -7.56 -8.81
C VAL A 153 17.37 -6.57 -9.34
N PRO A 154 18.17 -5.90 -8.49
CA PRO A 154 19.47 -5.43 -8.92
C PRO A 154 20.53 -6.25 -8.18
N ASN A 155 21.08 -7.26 -8.86
CA ASN A 155 22.34 -7.92 -8.51
C ASN A 155 22.42 -8.71 -7.18
N MET A 156 21.61 -9.77 -7.01
CA MET A 156 22.00 -10.88 -6.12
C MET A 156 21.74 -12.21 -6.83
N LEU A 157 22.84 -12.88 -7.16
CA LEU A 157 23.02 -14.23 -7.70
C LEU A 157 21.78 -14.99 -8.22
N HIS A 158 21.86 -15.36 -9.49
CA HIS A 158 21.43 -16.67 -10.01
C HIS A 158 21.39 -17.72 -8.89
N ARG A 159 20.19 -18.19 -8.53
CA ARG A 159 19.86 -19.61 -8.28
C ARG A 159 18.58 -19.70 -7.42
N CYS A 160 17.54 -20.24 -8.05
CA CYS A 160 16.30 -20.79 -7.49
C CYS A 160 15.00 -19.99 -7.68
N THR A 161 14.62 -19.75 -8.94
CA THR A 161 13.20 -19.84 -9.34
C THR A 161 13.10 -20.38 -10.77
N ASN A 162 13.21 -21.70 -10.91
CA ASN A 162 12.62 -22.37 -12.06
C ASN A 162 11.09 -22.33 -11.88
N SER A 163 10.47 -21.24 -12.30
CA SER A 163 9.07 -21.28 -12.75
C SER A 163 8.95 -20.34 -13.95
N ALA A 164 9.36 -20.86 -15.10
CA ALA A 164 8.95 -20.35 -16.38
C ALA A 164 7.42 -20.52 -16.48
N GLN A 165 6.68 -19.45 -16.25
CA GLN A 165 5.35 -19.25 -16.80
C GLN A 165 5.32 -17.81 -17.32
N SER A 166 5.61 -17.66 -18.61
CA SER A 166 5.32 -16.43 -19.34
C SER A 166 3.80 -16.34 -19.51
N GLU A 167 3.11 -15.87 -18.48
CA GLU A 167 1.85 -15.18 -18.71
C GLU A 167 2.20 -13.79 -19.24
N ALA A 168 1.44 -13.28 -20.21
CA ALA A 168 1.63 -11.92 -20.71
C ALA A 168 1.65 -10.97 -19.51
N GLU A 169 2.78 -10.30 -19.27
CA GLU A 169 2.91 -9.44 -18.10
C GLU A 169 1.90 -8.29 -18.20
N ASP A 170 0.97 -8.23 -17.25
CA ASP A 170 0.02 -7.12 -17.13
C ASP A 170 0.75 -5.78 -17.21
N PRO A 171 0.18 -4.75 -17.88
CA PRO A 171 0.83 -3.45 -17.98
C PRO A 171 1.09 -2.86 -16.60
N GLN A 172 2.32 -2.38 -16.39
CA GLN A 172 2.73 -1.75 -15.15
C GLN A 172 2.62 -0.22 -15.25
N LEU A 173 1.93 0.38 -14.29
CA LEU A 173 1.76 1.83 -14.16
C LEU A 173 2.50 2.36 -12.93
N SER A 174 2.92 3.62 -13.00
CA SER A 174 3.38 4.35 -11.82
C SER A 174 2.19 4.67 -10.90
N PHE A 175 2.46 4.87 -9.61
CA PHE A 175 1.42 5.34 -8.68
C PHE A 175 0.87 6.71 -9.07
N GLU A 176 1.70 7.59 -9.65
CA GLU A 176 1.27 8.91 -10.14
C GLU A 176 0.27 8.78 -11.29
N ASP A 177 0.57 7.96 -12.30
CA ASP A 177 -0.33 7.73 -13.43
C ASP A 177 -1.65 7.09 -12.99
N PHE A 178 -1.58 6.18 -12.01
CA PHE A 178 -2.76 5.60 -11.37
C PHE A 178 -3.59 6.68 -10.66
N LEU A 179 -2.95 7.53 -9.84
CA LEU A 179 -3.64 8.51 -9.01
C LEU A 179 -4.30 9.61 -9.85
N PHE A 180 -3.61 10.12 -10.86
CA PHE A 180 -4.10 11.23 -11.70
C PHE A 180 -4.82 10.77 -12.97
N GLY A 181 -4.77 9.48 -13.30
CA GLY A 181 -5.45 8.91 -14.45
C GLY A 181 -4.88 9.39 -15.78
N ASN A 182 -3.56 9.63 -15.84
CA ASN A 182 -2.85 10.03 -17.05
C ASN A 182 -2.93 8.94 -18.13
N VAL A 183 -2.99 7.67 -17.68
CA VAL A 183 -3.12 6.49 -18.53
C VAL A 183 -4.48 5.84 -18.29
N ARG A 184 -5.10 5.32 -19.35
CA ARG A 184 -6.36 4.57 -19.29
C ARG A 184 -6.10 3.09 -19.56
N PRO A 185 -5.70 2.30 -18.54
CA PRO A 185 -5.54 0.86 -18.71
C PRO A 185 -6.91 0.23 -19.04
N GLN A 186 -6.89 -0.79 -19.88
CA GLN A 186 -8.05 -1.65 -20.16
C GLN A 186 -7.86 -2.98 -19.41
N GLY A 187 -8.90 -3.45 -18.72
CA GLY A 187 -8.84 -4.70 -17.97
C GLY A 187 -7.97 -4.63 -16.71
N LYS A 188 -7.15 -5.67 -16.49
CA LYS A 188 -6.26 -5.80 -15.33
C LYS A 188 -4.92 -5.14 -15.62
N PHE A 189 -4.35 -4.55 -14.59
CA PHE A 189 -3.05 -3.88 -14.65
C PHE A 189 -2.38 -3.89 -13.29
N LYS A 190 -1.07 -3.63 -13.26
CA LYS A 190 -0.31 -3.53 -12.03
C LYS A 190 0.09 -2.09 -11.77
N VAL A 191 0.11 -1.68 -10.50
CA VAL A 191 0.60 -0.37 -10.09
C VAL A 191 1.79 -0.56 -9.17
N LEU A 192 2.94 0.03 -9.51
CA LEU A 192 4.06 0.13 -8.58
C LEU A 192 3.72 1.22 -7.56
N GLY A 193 3.42 0.80 -6.33
CA GLY A 193 3.10 1.70 -5.24
C GLY A 193 4.33 2.35 -4.64
N TRP A 194 5.26 1.52 -4.15
CA TRP A 194 6.42 1.97 -3.41
C TRP A 194 7.58 0.99 -3.53
N ARG A 195 8.80 1.51 -3.55
CA ARG A 195 10.04 0.72 -3.46
C ARG A 195 10.67 0.93 -2.09
N SER A 196 10.99 -0.18 -1.42
CA SER A 196 11.69 -0.13 -0.14
C SER A 196 13.07 0.49 -0.32
N HIS A 197 13.41 1.43 0.56
CA HIS A 197 14.77 1.97 0.69
C HIS A 197 15.68 1.06 1.53
N LEU A 198 15.11 0.04 2.17
CA LEU A 198 15.83 -0.94 2.96
C LEU A 198 16.08 -2.21 2.14
N PRO A 199 17.29 -2.79 2.21
CA PRO A 199 17.57 -4.10 1.60
C PRO A 199 16.54 -5.16 2.01
N PRO A 200 16.16 -6.06 1.09
CA PRO A 200 16.64 -6.21 -0.29
C PRO A 200 15.90 -5.32 -1.32
N TYR A 201 15.42 -4.13 -0.92
CA TYR A 201 14.85 -3.10 -1.80
C TYR A 201 13.57 -3.49 -2.52
N TYR A 202 12.76 -4.35 -1.93
CA TYR A 202 11.51 -4.81 -2.50
C TYR A 202 10.61 -3.74 -3.13
N ASP A 203 9.95 -4.13 -4.23
CA ASP A 203 8.85 -3.41 -4.84
C ASP A 203 7.51 -3.87 -4.25
N TYR A 204 6.66 -2.92 -3.87
CA TYR A 204 5.30 -3.16 -3.43
C TYR A 204 4.35 -2.80 -4.56
N MET A 205 3.66 -3.82 -5.08
CA MET A 205 2.80 -3.71 -6.24
C MET A 205 1.35 -3.96 -5.87
N PHE A 206 0.46 -3.27 -6.58
CA PHE A 206 -0.98 -3.48 -6.50
C PHE A 206 -1.49 -4.10 -7.78
N SER A 207 -2.27 -5.18 -7.66
CA SER A 207 -3.10 -5.66 -8.77
C SER A 207 -4.40 -4.87 -8.82
N CYS A 208 -4.67 -4.28 -9.98
CA CYS A 208 -5.78 -3.37 -10.18
C CYS A 208 -6.67 -3.82 -11.35
N GLU A 209 -7.95 -3.50 -11.30
CA GLU A 209 -8.91 -3.77 -12.37
C GLU A 209 -9.89 -2.60 -12.52
N VAL A 210 -10.22 -2.24 -13.76
CA VAL A 210 -11.24 -1.22 -14.03
C VAL A 210 -12.64 -1.82 -13.91
N LEU A 211 -13.49 -1.19 -13.11
CA LEU A 211 -14.90 -1.57 -12.92
C LEU A 211 -15.84 -0.43 -13.30
N GLU A 212 -16.96 -0.78 -13.93
CA GLU A 212 -18.08 0.16 -14.08
C GLU A 212 -18.91 0.26 -12.80
N SER A 213 -19.46 1.45 -12.51
CA SER A 213 -20.25 1.76 -11.29
C SER A 213 -21.37 0.75 -11.00
N GLN A 214 -22.02 0.20 -12.03
CA GLN A 214 -23.11 -0.75 -11.88
C GLN A 214 -22.67 -2.04 -11.15
N HIS A 215 -21.41 -2.46 -11.35
CA HIS A 215 -20.85 -3.65 -10.71
C HIS A 215 -20.57 -3.46 -9.22
N ILE A 216 -20.31 -2.24 -8.75
CA ILE A 216 -20.09 -1.95 -7.33
C ILE A 216 -21.41 -2.02 -6.56
N VAL A 217 -22.46 -1.41 -7.11
CA VAL A 217 -23.81 -1.46 -6.51
C VAL A 217 -24.29 -2.91 -6.41
N ALA A 218 -24.02 -3.73 -7.43
CA ALA A 218 -24.37 -5.15 -7.41
C ALA A 218 -23.58 -5.95 -6.36
N ARG A 219 -22.29 -5.64 -6.14
CA ARG A 219 -21.46 -6.27 -5.09
C ARG A 219 -21.92 -5.91 -3.68
N ASN A 220 -22.30 -4.65 -3.45
CA ASN A 220 -22.81 -4.21 -2.15
C ASN A 220 -24.14 -4.88 -1.76
N LYS A 221 -24.96 -5.26 -2.74
CA LYS A 221 -26.24 -5.95 -2.51
C LYS A 221 -26.09 -7.44 -2.20
N ARG A 222 -24.92 -8.04 -2.40
CA ARG A 222 -24.71 -9.46 -2.04
C ARG A 222 -24.40 -9.55 -0.54
N PRO A 223 -25.21 -10.28 0.24
CA PRO A 223 -24.92 -10.47 1.65
C PRO A 223 -23.57 -11.18 1.79
N ARG A 224 -22.63 -10.55 2.51
CA ARG A 224 -21.34 -11.17 2.84
C ARG A 224 -21.64 -12.34 3.76
N LYS A 225 -21.49 -13.56 3.24
CA LYS A 225 -21.52 -14.76 4.10
C LYS A 225 -20.34 -14.64 5.05
N LEU A 226 -20.62 -14.40 6.34
CA LEU A 226 -19.63 -14.62 7.38
C LEU A 226 -19.30 -16.11 7.37
N CYS A 227 -18.08 -16.45 6.97
CA CYS A 227 -17.53 -17.76 7.29
C CYS A 227 -17.23 -17.75 8.79
N THR A 228 -18.06 -18.47 9.56
CA THR A 228 -17.85 -18.82 10.97
C THR A 228 -16.66 -19.75 11.16
#